data_AF-A0A9D9YAR6-F1
#
_entry.id   AF-A0A9D9YAR6-F1
#
_cell.length_a   1.000
_cell.length_b   1.000
_cell.length_c   1.000
_cell.angle_alpha   90.00
_cell.angle_beta   90.00
_cell.angle_gamma   90.00
#
_symmetry.space_group_name_H-M   'P 1'
#
loop_
_entity.id
_entity.type
_entity.pdbx_description
1 polymer ?
#
loop_
_entity_poly.entity_id
_entity_poly.type
_entity_poly.pdbx_seq_one_letter_code
_entity_poly.pdbx_strand_id
1 'polypeptide(L)'
;MKLKNDRYKKARGGYSRLLQINCQKCNSFVCQYQKDGTGNLRRMYIDRITEPTVSTNKKDLTCKKGHLLGIKMIYEKENRPAFRLFVDSVSKKIIKS
;
A
#
# COMPACT_ATOMS: atom_id res chain seq x y z
N MET A 1 -3.34 -3.77 16.51
CA MET A 1 -3.48 -4.22 15.11
C MET A 1 -2.64 -5.47 14.87
N LYS A 2 -3.22 -6.57 14.35
CA LYS A 2 -2.47 -7.82 14.06
C LYS A 2 -1.92 -7.79 12.63
N LEU A 3 -0.60 -7.92 12.48
CA LEU A 3 0.05 -8.04 11.17
C LEU A 3 -0.33 -9.39 10.53
N LYS A 4 -0.66 -9.39 9.24
CA LYS A 4 -0.98 -10.61 8.51
C LYS A 4 0.28 -11.47 8.34
N ASN A 5 0.19 -12.73 8.77
CA ASN A 5 1.28 -13.71 8.69
C ASN A 5 0.87 -14.89 7.80
N ASP A 6 1.15 -14.79 6.50
CA ASP A 6 0.73 -15.76 5.49
C ASP A 6 1.93 -16.33 4.69
N ARG A 7 1.65 -17.29 3.80
CA ARG A 7 2.66 -17.89 2.90
C ARG A 7 3.42 -16.84 2.08
N TYR A 8 2.78 -15.72 1.76
CA TYR A 8 3.38 -14.63 0.98
C TYR A 8 4.44 -13.87 1.77
N LYS A 9 4.24 -13.67 3.08
CA LYS A 9 5.26 -13.11 3.96
C LYS A 9 6.47 -14.03 4.06
N LYS A 10 6.26 -15.34 4.24
CA LYS A 10 7.36 -16.33 4.28
C LYS A 10 8.18 -16.33 2.98
N ALA A 11 7.51 -16.33 1.82
CA ALA A 11 8.16 -16.27 0.51
C ALA A 11 8.95 -14.98 0.26
N ARG A 12 8.73 -13.92 1.06
CA ARG A 12 9.36 -12.59 0.91
C ARG A 12 10.33 -12.28 2.04
N GLY A 13 10.94 -13.31 2.64
CA GLY A 13 11.97 -13.19 3.66
C GLY A 13 11.47 -13.15 5.10
N GLY A 14 10.17 -13.37 5.33
CA GLY A 14 9.63 -13.58 6.68
C GLY A 14 9.50 -12.32 7.56
N TYR A 15 9.96 -11.16 7.10
CA TYR A 15 9.78 -9.88 7.81
C TYR A 15 8.82 -8.96 7.06
N SER A 16 8.13 -8.11 7.83
CA SER A 16 7.09 -7.22 7.36
C SER A 16 7.21 -5.89 8.09
N ARG A 17 7.28 -4.78 7.37
CA ARG A 17 7.28 -3.44 7.95
C ARG A 17 5.90 -2.81 7.78
N LEU A 18 5.44 -2.12 8.80
CA LEU A 18 4.27 -1.28 8.71
C LEU A 18 4.69 0.11 8.26
N LEU A 19 4.15 0.54 7.12
CA LEU A 19 4.40 1.83 6.53
C LEU A 19 3.18 2.73 6.71
N GLN A 20 3.40 3.97 7.12
CA GLN A 20 2.47 5.06 6.91
C GLN A 20 2.59 5.53 5.47
N ILE A 21 1.48 5.54 4.74
CA ILE A 21 1.42 6.06 3.38
C ILE A 21 0.71 7.40 3.42
N ASN A 22 1.41 8.44 2.98
CA ASN A 22 0.87 9.78 2.82
C ASN A 22 0.94 10.19 1.35
N CYS A 23 0.08 11.12 0.93
CA CYS A 23 0.19 11.74 -0.39
C CYS A 23 1.46 12.59 -0.44
N GLN A 24 2.31 12.41 -1.44
CA GLN A 24 3.54 13.18 -1.56
C GLN A 24 3.28 14.67 -1.81
N LYS A 25 2.22 15.02 -2.55
CA LYS A 25 1.89 16.41 -2.90
C LYS A 25 1.34 17.24 -1.75
N CYS A 26 0.46 16.67 -0.93
CA CYS A 26 -0.24 17.42 0.13
C CYS A 26 0.01 16.89 1.55
N ASN A 27 0.86 15.87 1.68
CA ASN A 27 1.20 15.19 2.93
C ASN A 27 -0.01 14.62 3.70
N SER A 28 -1.19 14.52 3.08
CA SER A 28 -2.37 13.96 3.71
C SER A 28 -2.16 12.47 3.96
N PHE A 29 -2.46 12.00 5.17
CA PHE A 29 -2.49 10.57 5.46
C PHE A 29 -3.49 9.85 4.54
N VAL A 30 -3.07 8.73 3.96
CA VAL A 30 -3.87 7.93 3.02
C VAL A 30 -4.30 6.65 3.73
N CYS A 31 -3.33 5.84 4.16
CA CYS A 31 -3.56 4.61 4.89
C CYS A 31 -2.27 4.10 5.52
N GLN A 32 -2.38 3.05 6.34
CA GLN A 32 -1.26 2.21 6.71
C GLN A 32 -1.14 1.01 5.76
N TYR A 33 0.08 0.55 5.53
CA TYR A 33 0.36 -0.54 4.61
C TYR A 33 1.40 -1.49 5.17
N GLN A 34 1.05 -2.78 5.22
CA GLN A 34 2.01 -3.82 5.55
C GLN A 34 2.85 -4.18 4.31
N LYS A 35 4.11 -3.79 4.32
CA LYS A 35 5.09 -4.12 3.29
C LYS A 35 5.90 -5.34 3.69
N ASP A 36 5.81 -6.39 2.89
CA ASP A 36 6.66 -7.58 3.02
C ASP A 36 7.91 -7.42 2.11
N GLY A 37 9.11 -7.70 2.64
CA GLY A 37 10.38 -7.67 1.88
C GLY A 37 11.06 -6.29 1.71
N THR A 38 12.24 -6.26 1.06
CA THR A 38 13.14 -5.08 0.97
C THR A 38 12.82 -4.13 -0.18
N GLY A 39 12.27 -4.63 -1.30
CA GLY A 39 12.15 -3.88 -2.55
C GLY A 39 11.31 -2.59 -2.52
N ASN A 40 11.37 -1.78 -3.56
CA ASN A 40 10.60 -0.52 -3.62
C ASN A 40 9.08 -0.73 -3.65
N LEU A 41 8.34 0.18 -3.01
CA LEU A 41 6.87 0.15 -2.98
C LEU A 41 6.32 0.69 -4.31
N ARG A 42 6.22 -0.18 -5.32
CA ARG A 42 5.60 0.15 -6.62
C ARG A 42 4.10 -0.16 -6.67
N ARG A 43 3.64 -0.97 -5.71
CA ARG A 43 2.28 -1.51 -5.66
C ARG A 43 1.86 -1.80 -4.24
N MET A 44 0.57 -1.65 -3.98
CA MET A 44 -0.05 -1.91 -2.68
C MET A 44 -1.18 -2.91 -2.83
N TYR A 45 -1.04 -4.09 -2.24
CA TYR A 45 -2.11 -5.08 -2.22
C TYR A 45 -3.25 -4.60 -1.31
N ILE A 46 -4.49 -4.67 -1.80
CA ILE A 46 -5.66 -4.11 -1.09
C ILE A 46 -5.81 -4.73 0.30
N ASP A 47 -5.60 -6.03 0.40
CA ASP A 47 -5.78 -6.76 1.64
C ASP A 47 -4.62 -6.55 2.64
N ARG A 48 -3.55 -5.84 2.25
CA ARG A 48 -2.46 -5.41 3.14
C ARG A 48 -2.61 -3.97 3.62
N ILE A 49 -3.65 -3.27 3.14
CA ILE A 49 -3.99 -1.91 3.58
C ILE A 49 -4.76 -2.00 4.89
N THR A 50 -4.39 -1.15 5.84
CA THR A 50 -5.06 -0.98 7.12
C THR A 50 -5.34 0.50 7.36
N GLU A 51 -6.39 0.80 8.12
CA GLU A 51 -6.80 2.18 8.45
C GLU A 51 -6.87 3.11 7.22
N PRO A 52 -7.58 2.72 6.14
CA PRO A 52 -7.72 3.59 4.98
C PRO A 52 -8.60 4.79 5.33
N THR A 53 -8.12 5.99 5.05
CA THR A 53 -8.92 7.22 5.13
C THR A 53 -9.56 7.61 3.80
N VAL A 54 -9.31 6.81 2.77
CA VAL A 54 -9.76 7.00 1.39
C VAL A 54 -10.45 5.72 0.91
N SER A 55 -11.33 5.84 -0.10
CA SER A 55 -12.07 4.70 -0.62
C SER A 55 -11.15 3.73 -1.39
N THR A 56 -10.93 2.53 -0.87
CA THR A 56 -10.15 1.45 -1.52
C THR A 56 -10.95 0.63 -2.54
N ASN A 57 -12.26 0.87 -2.65
CA ASN A 57 -13.13 0.17 -3.61
C ASN A 57 -13.20 0.86 -4.98
N LYS A 58 -12.73 2.10 -5.10
CA LYS A 58 -12.70 2.84 -6.36
C LYS A 58 -11.66 2.26 -7.33
N LYS A 59 -11.80 2.61 -8.61
CA LYS A 59 -10.82 2.25 -9.65
C LYS A 59 -9.49 2.99 -9.45
N ASP A 60 -9.54 4.14 -8.81
CA ASP A 60 -8.45 5.04 -8.52
C ASP A 60 -8.17 5.12 -7.00
N LEU A 61 -6.89 5.23 -6.64
CA LEU A 61 -6.47 5.60 -5.30
C LEU A 61 -6.26 7.11 -5.27
N THR A 62 -7.22 7.84 -4.72
CA THR A 62 -7.17 9.30 -4.60
C THR A 62 -6.99 9.73 -3.14
N CYS A 63 -6.22 10.79 -2.91
CA CYS A 63 -6.10 11.38 -1.58
C CYS A 63 -7.33 12.23 -1.23
N LYS A 64 -7.46 12.66 0.03
CA LYS A 64 -8.57 13.54 0.47
C LYS A 64 -8.67 14.86 -0.30
N LYS A 65 -7.55 15.35 -0.85
CA LYS A 65 -7.52 16.57 -1.70
C LYS A 65 -7.75 16.29 -3.20
N GLY A 66 -8.07 15.05 -3.57
CA GLY A 66 -8.34 14.67 -4.97
C GLY A 66 -7.12 14.34 -5.83
N HIS A 67 -5.91 14.27 -5.26
CA HIS A 67 -4.73 13.87 -6.04
C HIS A 67 -4.75 12.37 -6.33
N LEU A 68 -4.51 12.02 -7.59
CA LEU A 68 -4.40 10.64 -8.04
C LEU A 68 -3.05 10.02 -7.64
N LEU A 69 -3.08 8.97 -6.82
CA LEU A 69 -1.90 8.29 -6.27
C LEU A 69 -1.59 6.97 -7.00
N GLY A 70 -2.62 6.34 -7.54
CA GLY A 70 -2.49 5.06 -8.25
C GLY A 70 -3.81 4.57 -8.83
N ILE A 71 -3.73 3.44 -9.53
CA ILE A 71 -4.87 2.78 -10.17
C ILE A 71 -5.00 1.33 -9.69
N LYS A 72 -6.24 0.87 -9.52
CA LYS A 72 -6.56 -0.49 -9.14
C LYS A 72 -6.29 -1.41 -10.33
N MET A 73 -5.58 -2.49 -10.08
CA MET A 73 -5.28 -3.55 -11.04
C MET A 73 -5.34 -4.92 -10.35
N ILE A 74 -5.51 -5.97 -11.13
CA ILE A 74 -5.30 -7.34 -10.66
C ILE A 74 -3.86 -7.71 -11.00
N TYR A 75 -3.07 -8.09 -9.99
CA TYR A 75 -1.71 -8.56 -10.23
C TYR A 75 -1.77 -10.02 -10.69
N GLU A 76 -1.59 -10.24 -11.99
CA GLU A 76 -1.80 -11.52 -12.68
C GLU A 76 -1.06 -12.69 -12.03
N LYS A 77 0.21 -12.52 -11.63
CA LYS A 77 1.00 -13.63 -11.04
C LYS A 77 0.42 -14.19 -9.74
N GLU A 78 -0.37 -13.41 -9.00
CA GLU A 78 -1.00 -13.84 -7.75
C GLU A 78 -2.53 -13.77 -7.81
N ASN A 79 -3.10 -13.41 -8.97
CA ASN A 79 -4.52 -13.10 -9.18
C ASN A 79 -5.12 -12.26 -8.04
N ARG A 80 -4.36 -11.26 -7.57
CA ARG A 80 -4.66 -10.53 -6.32
C ARG A 80 -4.87 -9.04 -6.60
N PRO A 81 -5.93 -8.41 -6.07
CA PRO A 81 -6.19 -7.01 -6.30
C PRO A 81 -5.14 -6.13 -5.60
N ALA A 82 -4.60 -5.18 -6.34
CA ALA A 82 -3.59 -4.24 -5.88
C ALA A 82 -3.77 -2.86 -6.52
N PHE A 83 -3.24 -1.83 -5.89
CA PHE A 83 -3.06 -0.53 -6.50
C PHE A 83 -1.65 -0.43 -7.09
N ARG A 84 -1.55 -0.14 -8.39
CA ARG A 84 -0.30 0.31 -9.01
C ARG A 84 -0.11 1.77 -8.67
N LEU A 85 0.96 2.09 -7.95
CA LEU A 85 1.28 3.46 -7.58
C LEU A 85 2.00 4.16 -8.73
N PHE A 86 1.71 5.45 -8.89
CA PHE A 86 2.55 6.31 -9.73
C PHE A 86 3.87 6.60 -9.03
N VAL A 87 4.91 6.87 -9.82
CA VAL A 87 6.22 7.25 -9.29
C VAL A 87 6.06 8.57 -8.54
N ASP A 88 6.65 8.68 -7.35
CA ASP A 88 6.62 9.87 -6.51
C ASP A 88 5.22 10.43 -6.20
N SER A 89 4.22 9.55 -6.16
CA SER A 89 2.86 9.93 -5.77
C SER A 89 2.62 9.85 -4.26
N VAL A 90 3.36 8.97 -3.57
CA VAL A 90 3.19 8.70 -2.15
C VAL A 90 4.52 8.75 -1.40
N SER A 91 4.49 9.34 -0.21
CA SER A 91 5.58 9.24 0.76
C SER A 91 5.32 8.10 1.73
N LYS A 92 6.40 7.45 2.17
CA LYS A 92 6.37 6.28 3.05
C LYS A 92 7.17 6.56 4.31
N LYS A 93 6.57 6.34 5.48
CA LYS A 93 7.26 6.42 6.78
C LYS A 93 7.14 5.07 7.50
N ILE A 94 8.24 4.54 8.02
CA ILE A 94 8.19 3.28 8.78
C ILE A 94 7.62 3.59 10.17
N ILE A 95 6.51 2.93 10.52
CA ILE A 95 5.89 3.02 11.85
C ILE A 95 6.42 1.89 12.75
N LYS A 96 6.54 0.68 12.18
CA LYS A 96 6.97 -0.53 12.90
C LYS A 96 7.70 -1.47 11.95
N SER A 97 8.76 -2.13 12.42
CA SER A 97 9.52 -3.14 11.66
C SER A 97 9.44 -4.52 12.30
#